data_AF-A0A843CGI3-F1
#
_entry.id   AF-A0A843CGI3-F1
#
_cell.length_a   1.000
_cell.length_b   1.000
_cell.length_c   1.000
_cell.angle_alpha   90.00
_cell.angle_beta   90.00
_cell.angle_gamma   90.00
#
_symmetry.space_group_name_H-M   'P 1'
#
loop_
_entity.id
_entity.type
_entity.pdbx_description
1 polymer ?
#
loop_
_entity_poly.entity_id
_entity_poly.type
_entity_poly.pdbx_seq_one_letter_code
_entity_poly.pdbx_strand_id
1 'polypeptide(L)'
;LGISFSFISVFSGFYFFPQIRAWERKGRIDRLLPYAIGYISSMASIGVIPYEIFKKLSEAGENYGEVSIEAKQIVRDVDLLGFDFMAALRNLVMVTPSKKMRAFIQGAITTALSGGEMGPYFINIAEEYMEERRKRYESLIESLGLVAEIYVTGLVAGPLLLMIVLSIMCFLGGAPLSILAAITYLIIPLGSAGIIIFIGTLWE
;
A
#
# COMPACT_ATOMS: atom_id res chain seq x y z
N LEU A 1 14.16 -44.44 11.10
CA LEU A 1 12.99 -43.55 10.96
C LEU A 1 13.25 -42.14 11.48
N GLY A 2 13.68 -41.94 12.74
CA GLY A 2 13.93 -40.60 13.30
C GLY A 2 15.01 -39.76 12.59
N ILE A 3 16.12 -40.40 12.17
CA ILE A 3 17.22 -39.73 11.46
C ILE A 3 16.76 -39.20 10.09
N SER A 4 15.98 -39.99 9.35
CA SER A 4 15.41 -39.60 8.06
C SER A 4 14.42 -38.44 8.18
N PHE A 5 13.60 -38.42 9.23
CA PHE A 5 12.64 -37.33 9.48
C PHE A 5 13.35 -36.02 9.85
N SER A 6 14.41 -36.09 10.66
CA SER A 6 15.25 -34.93 10.99
C SER A 6 15.97 -34.39 9.76
N PHE A 7 16.46 -35.26 8.87
CA PHE A 7 17.13 -34.86 7.64
C PHE A 7 16.17 -34.15 6.68
N ILE A 8 14.95 -34.68 6.52
CA ILE A 8 13.90 -34.07 5.69
C ILE A 8 13.48 -32.70 6.25
N SER A 9 13.34 -32.57 7.56
CA SER A 9 12.98 -31.29 8.21
C SER A 9 14.05 -30.21 7.99
N VAL A 10 15.33 -30.54 8.18
CA VAL A 10 16.45 -29.60 7.96
C VAL A 10 16.58 -29.24 6.49
N PHE A 11 16.51 -30.23 5.59
CA PHE A 11 16.57 -30.00 4.14
C PHE A 11 15.41 -29.13 3.64
N SER A 12 14.20 -29.38 4.14
CA SER A 12 13.01 -28.58 3.86
C SER A 12 13.17 -27.14 4.37
N GLY A 13 13.65 -26.95 5.60
CA GLY A 13 13.96 -25.62 6.13
C GLY A 13 14.96 -24.86 5.27
N PHE A 14 16.02 -25.52 4.81
CA PHE A 14 17.04 -24.91 3.95
C PHE A 14 16.49 -24.52 2.56
N TYR A 15 15.53 -25.29 2.03
CA TYR A 15 14.87 -25.01 0.76
C TYR A 15 13.87 -23.85 0.85
N PHE A 16 13.10 -23.76 1.95
CA PHE A 16 12.10 -22.71 2.15
C PHE A 16 12.70 -21.37 2.63
N PHE A 17 13.84 -21.40 3.33
CA PHE A 17 14.53 -20.21 3.82
C PHE A 17 14.81 -19.12 2.75
N PRO A 18 15.36 -19.43 1.55
CA PRO A 18 15.55 -18.43 0.51
C PRO A 18 14.23 -17.85 -0.01
N GLN A 19 13.16 -18.64 -0.05
CA GLN A 19 11.85 -18.17 -0.49
C GLN A 19 11.26 -17.16 0.51
N ILE A 20 11.40 -17.41 1.81
CA ILE A 20 10.96 -16.49 2.87
C ILE A 20 11.75 -15.18 2.80
N ARG A 21 13.07 -15.24 2.67
CA ARG A 21 13.90 -14.03 2.52
C ARG A 21 13.58 -13.25 1.25
N ALA A 22 13.34 -13.93 0.13
CA ALA A 22 12.92 -13.28 -1.10
C ALA A 22 11.55 -12.61 -0.96
N TRP A 23 10.63 -13.21 -0.21
CA TRP A 23 9.31 -12.64 0.06
C TRP A 23 9.38 -11.40 0.95
N GLU A 24 10.18 -11.43 2.02
CA GLU A 24 10.41 -10.28 2.88
C GLU A 24 11.05 -9.11 2.12
N ARG A 25 12.09 -9.42 1.33
CA ARG A 25 12.78 -8.43 0.48
C ARG A 25 11.84 -7.85 -0.58
N LYS A 26 11.02 -8.69 -1.22
CA LYS A 26 9.96 -8.24 -2.14
C LYS A 26 9.03 -7.25 -1.44
N GLY A 27 8.56 -7.55 -0.23
CA GLY A 27 7.68 -6.66 0.53
C GLY A 27 8.32 -5.30 0.83
N ARG A 28 9.62 -5.28 1.17
CA ARG A 28 10.38 -4.03 1.35
C ARG A 28 10.52 -3.22 0.07
N ILE A 29 10.83 -3.87 -1.06
CA ILE A 29 10.90 -3.22 -2.38
C ILE A 29 9.53 -2.64 -2.75
N ASP A 30 8.47 -3.44 -2.69
CA ASP A 30 7.12 -3.03 -3.10
C ASP A 30 6.59 -1.83 -2.29
N ARG A 31 6.98 -1.72 -1.02
CA ARG A 31 6.59 -0.59 -0.14
C ARG A 31 7.29 0.71 -0.52
N LEU A 32 8.59 0.65 -0.84
CA LEU A 32 9.41 1.83 -1.12
C LEU A 32 9.41 2.24 -2.60
N LEU A 33 9.07 1.31 -3.50
CA LEU A 33 9.08 1.52 -4.95
C LEU A 33 8.28 2.75 -5.39
N PRO A 34 7.06 3.02 -4.91
CA PRO A 34 6.30 4.19 -5.36
C PRO A 34 6.97 5.53 -5.00
N TYR A 35 7.75 5.57 -3.92
CA TYR A 35 8.52 6.76 -3.54
C TYR A 35 9.75 6.92 -4.43
N ALA A 36 10.44 5.82 -4.73
CA ALA A 36 11.55 5.82 -5.67
C ALA A 36 11.11 6.21 -7.09
N ILE A 37 9.94 5.74 -7.55
CA ILE A 37 9.36 6.16 -8.85
C ILE A 37 9.08 7.68 -8.85
N GLY A 38 8.56 8.23 -7.75
CA GLY A 38 8.37 9.69 -7.60
C GLY A 38 9.68 10.48 -7.70
N TYR A 39 10.76 9.96 -7.09
CA TYR A 39 12.11 10.53 -7.23
C TYR A 39 12.63 10.44 -8.67
N ILE A 40 12.48 9.28 -9.31
CA ILE A 40 12.92 9.06 -10.70
C ILE A 40 12.17 10.00 -11.63
N SER A 41 10.84 10.13 -11.48
CA SER A 41 10.01 11.05 -12.25
C SER A 41 10.45 12.50 -12.05
N SER A 42 10.69 12.93 -10.81
CA SER A 42 11.14 14.30 -10.52
C SER A 42 12.47 14.63 -11.21
N MET A 43 13.42 13.69 -11.20
CA MET A 43 14.69 13.83 -11.89
C MET A 43 14.54 13.78 -13.42
N ALA A 44 13.63 12.95 -13.93
CA ALA A 44 13.32 12.88 -15.35
C ALA A 44 12.67 14.18 -15.87
N SER A 45 11.79 14.81 -15.08
CA SER A 45 11.13 16.08 -15.41
C SER A 45 12.11 17.24 -15.57
N ILE A 46 13.26 17.20 -14.89
CA ILE A 46 14.33 18.20 -15.05
C ILE A 46 15.38 17.78 -16.09
N GLY A 47 15.12 16.71 -16.85
CA GLY A 47 15.97 16.25 -17.95
C GLY A 47 17.24 15.50 -17.53
N VAL A 48 17.31 14.98 -16.29
CA VAL A 48 18.45 14.13 -15.90
C VAL A 48 18.42 12.84 -16.73
N ILE A 49 19.57 12.45 -17.29
CA ILE A 49 19.68 11.22 -18.07
C ILE A 49 19.35 9.98 -17.21
N PRO A 50 18.63 8.98 -17.74
CA PRO A 50 18.15 7.83 -16.96
C PRO A 50 19.23 7.15 -16.11
N TYR A 51 20.41 6.92 -16.67
CA TYR A 51 21.52 6.30 -15.94
C TYR A 51 21.91 7.07 -14.67
N GLU A 52 22.06 8.39 -14.76
CA GLU A 52 22.41 9.24 -13.62
C GLU A 52 21.31 9.26 -12.56
N ILE A 53 20.05 9.12 -12.95
CA ILE A 53 18.94 8.99 -11.99
C ILE A 53 19.12 7.71 -11.17
N PHE A 54 19.37 6.56 -11.80
CA PHE A 54 19.61 5.30 -11.10
C PHE A 54 20.89 5.34 -10.26
N LYS A 55 21.93 6.06 -10.72
CA LYS A 55 23.15 6.29 -9.96
C LYS A 55 22.88 7.04 -8.66
N LYS A 56 22.23 8.19 -8.74
CA LYS A 56 21.84 8.97 -7.55
C LYS A 56 20.87 8.21 -6.63
N LEU A 57 19.94 7.45 -7.21
CA LEU A 57 19.02 6.60 -6.44
C LEU A 57 19.78 5.52 -5.66
N SER A 58 20.88 4.98 -6.21
CA SER A 58 21.72 3.99 -5.54
C SER A 58 22.47 4.55 -4.32
N GLU A 59 22.78 5.85 -4.35
CA GLU A 59 23.46 6.57 -3.26
C GLU A 59 22.47 7.00 -2.17
N ALA A 60 21.19 7.18 -2.51
CA ALA A 60 20.12 7.58 -1.59
C ALA A 60 19.56 6.43 -0.72
N GLY A 61 20.42 5.51 -0.27
CA GLY A 61 20.05 4.28 0.42
C GLY A 61 19.24 4.47 1.71
N GLU A 62 19.46 5.55 2.44
CA GLU A 62 18.72 5.87 3.67
C GLU A 62 17.21 6.10 3.41
N ASN A 63 16.87 6.68 2.26
CA ASN A 63 15.49 7.08 1.95
C ASN A 63 14.72 6.01 1.16
N TYR A 64 15.40 5.21 0.33
CA TYR A 64 14.74 4.25 -0.57
C TYR A 64 15.14 2.79 -0.35
N GLY A 65 15.98 2.51 0.66
CA GLY A 65 16.23 1.18 1.20
C GLY A 65 16.57 0.12 0.14
N GLU A 66 15.75 -0.94 0.06
CA GLU A 66 15.97 -2.05 -0.89
C GLU A 66 15.87 -1.64 -2.36
N VAL A 67 15.16 -0.54 -2.68
CA VAL A 67 15.10 -0.04 -4.06
C VAL A 67 16.45 0.59 -4.47
N SER A 68 17.13 1.28 -3.55
CA SER A 68 18.50 1.76 -3.78
C SER A 68 19.48 0.61 -3.96
N ILE A 69 19.27 -0.52 -3.27
CA ILE A 69 20.09 -1.73 -3.45
C ILE A 69 19.89 -2.31 -4.86
N GLU A 70 18.66 -2.36 -5.36
CA GLU A 70 18.36 -2.77 -6.75
C GLU A 70 18.98 -1.79 -7.76
N ALA A 71 18.90 -0.48 -7.51
CA ALA A 71 19.56 0.53 -8.33
C ALA A 71 21.10 0.38 -8.32
N LYS A 72 21.69 0.02 -7.18
CA LYS A 72 23.13 -0.25 -7.05
C LYS A 72 23.58 -1.45 -7.89
N GLN A 73 22.70 -2.42 -8.14
CA GLN A 73 23.01 -3.51 -9.07
C GLN A 73 23.16 -2.99 -10.50
N ILE A 74 22.29 -2.08 -10.94
CA ILE A 74 22.40 -1.44 -12.27
C ILE A 74 23.73 -0.68 -12.37
N VAL A 75 24.04 0.16 -11.37
CA VAL A 75 25.28 0.96 -11.35
C VAL A 75 26.52 0.06 -11.35
N ARG A 76 26.52 -1.00 -10.54
CA ARG A 76 27.62 -1.99 -10.54
C ARG A 76 27.77 -2.64 -11.91
N ASP A 77 26.68 -3.05 -12.53
CA ASP A 77 26.70 -3.71 -13.82
C ASP A 77 27.24 -2.79 -14.93
N VAL A 78 26.97 -1.48 -14.86
CA VAL A 78 27.50 -0.48 -15.80
C VAL A 78 28.94 -0.05 -15.46
N ASP A 79 29.16 0.50 -14.26
CA ASP A 79 30.45 1.12 -13.89
C ASP A 79 31.55 0.09 -13.61
N LEU A 80 31.21 -1.10 -13.09
CA LEU A 80 32.20 -2.11 -12.68
C LEU A 80 32.31 -3.27 -13.67
N LEU A 81 31.20 -3.72 -14.27
CA LEU A 81 31.21 -4.83 -15.23
C LEU A 81 31.27 -4.38 -16.70
N GLY A 82 31.07 -3.08 -16.96
CA GLY A 82 31.15 -2.52 -18.32
C GLY A 82 29.97 -2.90 -19.21
N PHE A 83 28.84 -3.34 -18.63
CA PHE A 83 27.63 -3.60 -19.41
C PHE A 83 26.99 -2.29 -19.87
N ASP A 84 26.33 -2.33 -21.02
CA ASP A 84 25.48 -1.22 -21.42
C ASP A 84 24.27 -1.08 -20.46
N PHE A 85 23.77 0.14 -20.33
CA PHE A 85 22.67 0.45 -19.42
C PHE A 85 21.41 -0.39 -19.72
N MET A 86 21.11 -0.69 -20.98
CA MET A 86 19.96 -1.51 -21.37
C MET A 86 20.12 -2.97 -20.93
N ALA A 87 21.32 -3.53 -21.05
CA ALA A 87 21.67 -4.86 -20.58
C ALA A 87 21.61 -4.94 -19.05
N ALA A 88 22.09 -3.92 -18.34
CA ALA A 88 21.98 -3.83 -16.89
C ALA A 88 20.51 -3.81 -16.42
N LEU A 89 19.63 -3.06 -17.09
CA LEU A 89 18.19 -3.07 -16.80
C LEU A 89 17.56 -4.45 -17.05
N ARG A 90 17.93 -5.13 -18.15
CA ARG A 90 17.46 -6.50 -18.45
C ARG A 90 17.92 -7.50 -17.40
N ASN A 91 19.15 -7.40 -16.93
CA ASN A 91 19.66 -8.23 -15.83
C ASN A 91 18.83 -8.03 -14.57
N LEU A 92 18.52 -6.77 -14.21
CA LEU A 92 17.72 -6.45 -13.03
C LEU A 92 16.32 -7.10 -13.10
N VAL A 93 15.65 -7.06 -14.26
CA VAL A 93 14.34 -7.69 -14.48
C VAL A 93 14.35 -9.19 -14.16
N MET A 94 15.47 -9.87 -14.47
CA MET A 94 15.62 -11.32 -14.27
C MET A 94 15.88 -11.69 -12.80
N VAL A 95 16.56 -10.84 -12.04
CA VAL A 95 16.97 -11.14 -10.66
C VAL A 95 16.04 -10.56 -9.59
N THR A 96 15.27 -9.52 -9.91
CA THR A 96 14.44 -8.84 -8.91
C THR A 96 13.27 -9.73 -8.44
N PRO A 97 13.04 -9.85 -7.11
CA PRO A 97 11.92 -10.62 -6.58
C PRO A 97 10.58 -9.86 -6.64
N SER A 98 10.60 -8.54 -6.87
CA SER A 98 9.41 -7.70 -6.97
C SER A 98 8.81 -7.72 -8.38
N LYS A 99 7.54 -8.11 -8.46
CA LYS A 99 6.78 -8.05 -9.72
C LYS A 99 6.53 -6.61 -10.17
N LYS A 100 6.33 -5.67 -9.24
CA LYS A 100 6.08 -4.26 -9.54
C LYS A 100 7.33 -3.58 -10.07
N MET A 101 8.48 -3.81 -9.42
CA MET A 101 9.78 -3.30 -9.89
C MET A 101 10.11 -3.88 -11.26
N ARG A 102 9.89 -5.19 -11.45
CA ARG A 102 10.07 -5.84 -12.75
C ARG A 102 9.23 -5.18 -13.84
N ALA A 103 7.95 -4.93 -13.59
CA ALA A 103 7.06 -4.28 -14.55
C ALA A 103 7.51 -2.85 -14.88
N PHE A 104 7.93 -2.08 -13.87
CA PHE A 104 8.45 -0.72 -14.05
C PHE A 104 9.71 -0.70 -14.93
N ILE A 105 10.71 -1.52 -14.61
CA ILE A 105 11.94 -1.59 -15.41
C ILE A 105 11.68 -2.15 -16.80
N GLN A 106 10.80 -3.14 -16.93
CA GLN A 106 10.40 -3.70 -18.22
C GLN A 106 9.70 -2.65 -19.10
N GLY A 107 8.85 -1.80 -18.52
CA GLY A 107 8.23 -0.70 -19.25
C GLY A 107 9.27 0.28 -19.79
N ALA A 108 10.26 0.66 -18.98
CA ALA A 108 11.34 1.53 -19.41
C ALA A 108 12.16 0.92 -20.57
N ILE A 109 12.47 -0.37 -20.50
CA ILE A 109 13.14 -1.11 -21.57
C ILE A 109 12.30 -1.09 -22.84
N THR A 110 11.01 -1.41 -22.75
CA THR A 110 10.10 -1.46 -23.90
C THR A 110 9.99 -0.09 -24.57
N THR A 111 9.84 0.99 -23.79
CA THR A 111 9.80 2.36 -24.32
C THR A 111 11.06 2.69 -25.11
N ALA A 112 12.24 2.37 -24.57
CA ALA A 112 13.50 2.63 -25.26
C ALA A 112 13.66 1.80 -26.54
N LEU A 113 13.22 0.53 -26.55
CA LEU A 113 13.27 -0.33 -27.75
C LEU A 113 12.33 0.13 -28.86
N SER A 114 11.20 0.75 -28.49
CA SER A 114 10.26 1.35 -29.44
C SER A 114 10.73 2.69 -29.99
N GLY A 115 11.93 3.16 -29.63
CA GLY A 115 12.49 4.45 -30.03
C GLY A 115 11.98 5.64 -29.22
N GLY A 116 11.26 5.39 -28.12
CA GLY A 116 10.80 6.43 -27.20
C GLY A 116 11.82 6.77 -26.12
N GLU A 117 11.63 7.92 -25.48
CA GLU A 117 12.47 8.36 -24.36
C GLU A 117 11.95 7.80 -23.03
N MET A 118 12.87 7.31 -22.17
CA MET A 118 12.52 6.79 -20.85
C MET A 118 12.03 7.88 -19.89
N GLY A 119 12.46 9.13 -20.06
CA GLY A 119 12.08 10.25 -19.19
C GLY A 119 10.56 10.45 -19.11
N PRO A 120 9.87 10.66 -20.25
CA PRO A 120 8.41 10.72 -20.30
C PRO A 120 7.72 9.46 -19.74
N TYR A 121 8.29 8.26 -19.96
CA TYR A 121 7.77 7.04 -19.36
C TYR A 121 7.80 7.09 -17.82
N PHE A 122 8.91 7.55 -17.22
CA PHE A 122 9.03 7.68 -15.77
C PHE A 122 8.04 8.69 -15.18
N ILE A 123 7.75 9.77 -15.90
CA ILE A 123 6.76 10.77 -15.49
C ILE A 123 5.37 10.16 -15.51
N ASN A 124 4.98 9.57 -16.65
CA ASN A 124 3.65 8.98 -16.83
C ASN A 124 3.37 7.86 -15.83
N ILE A 125 4.34 6.96 -15.59
CA ILE A 125 4.14 5.86 -14.63
C ILE A 125 4.06 6.40 -13.20
N ALA A 126 4.76 7.48 -12.86
CA ALA A 126 4.60 8.11 -11.54
C ALA A 126 3.21 8.72 -11.37
N GLU A 127 2.70 9.40 -12.39
CA GLU A 127 1.33 9.94 -12.42
C GLU A 127 0.29 8.84 -12.28
N GLU A 128 0.43 7.72 -13.01
CA GLU A 128 -0.47 6.56 -12.91
C GLU A 128 -0.51 6.00 -11.48
N TYR A 129 0.65 5.84 -10.83
CA TYR A 129 0.72 5.39 -9.44
C TYR A 129 0.09 6.39 -8.45
N MET A 130 0.21 7.70 -8.71
CA MET A 130 -0.43 8.74 -7.90
C MET A 130 -1.95 8.76 -8.11
N GLU A 131 -2.42 8.60 -9.34
CA GLU A 131 -3.84 8.55 -9.68
C GLU A 131 -4.50 7.29 -9.10
N GLU A 132 -3.86 6.14 -9.20
CA GLU A 132 -4.34 4.90 -8.58
C GLU A 132 -4.41 5.03 -7.04
N ARG A 133 -3.43 5.70 -6.42
CA ARG A 133 -3.50 6.04 -5.00
C ARG A 133 -4.66 6.98 -4.69
N ARG A 134 -4.85 8.03 -5.48
CA ARG A 134 -5.95 8.98 -5.31
C ARG A 134 -7.31 8.28 -5.40
N LYS A 135 -7.52 7.43 -6.40
CA LYS A 135 -8.75 6.63 -6.55
C LYS A 135 -9.02 5.73 -5.33
N ARG A 136 -7.99 5.10 -4.78
CA ARG A 136 -8.12 4.32 -3.53
C ARG A 136 -8.57 5.21 -2.36
N TYR A 137 -7.97 6.38 -2.18
CA TYR A 137 -8.38 7.32 -1.14
C TYR A 137 -9.81 7.85 -1.33
N GLU A 138 -10.19 8.18 -2.55
CA GLU A 138 -11.56 8.63 -2.87
C GLU A 138 -12.58 7.54 -2.53
N SER A 139 -12.32 6.28 -2.89
CA SER A 139 -13.17 5.13 -2.53
C SER A 139 -13.25 4.89 -1.01
N LEU A 140 -12.15 5.10 -0.28
CA LEU A 140 -12.15 5.05 1.19
C LEU A 140 -13.02 6.15 1.79
N ILE A 141 -12.92 7.39 1.29
CA ILE A 141 -13.75 8.51 1.75
C ILE A 141 -15.23 8.26 1.46
N GLU A 142 -15.55 7.73 0.28
CA GLU A 142 -16.92 7.34 -0.08
C GLU A 142 -17.47 6.28 0.90
N SER A 143 -16.67 5.27 1.21
CA SER A 143 -17.03 4.23 2.19
C SER A 143 -17.26 4.81 3.59
N LEU A 144 -16.39 5.72 4.04
CA LEU A 144 -16.55 6.43 5.32
C LEU A 144 -17.80 7.33 5.32
N GLY A 145 -18.13 7.95 4.19
CA GLY A 145 -19.34 8.74 4.00
C GLY A 145 -20.60 7.91 4.20
N LEU A 146 -20.67 6.72 3.60
CA LEU A 146 -21.78 5.79 3.81
C LEU A 146 -21.93 5.36 5.27
N VAL A 147 -20.81 5.05 5.94
CA VAL A 147 -20.83 4.71 7.37
C VAL A 147 -21.33 5.89 8.21
N ALA A 148 -20.91 7.11 7.89
CA ALA A 148 -21.37 8.32 8.57
C ALA A 148 -22.88 8.58 8.37
N GLU A 149 -23.41 8.34 7.17
CA GLU A 149 -24.84 8.46 6.89
C GLU A 149 -25.68 7.48 7.72
N ILE A 150 -25.23 6.22 7.79
CA ILE A 150 -25.87 5.18 8.60
C ILE A 150 -25.81 5.55 10.09
N TYR A 151 -24.68 6.09 10.56
CA TYR A 151 -24.53 6.55 11.93
C TYR A 151 -25.53 7.67 12.28
N VAL A 152 -25.58 8.74 11.46
CA VAL A 152 -26.46 9.88 11.71
C VAL A 152 -27.93 9.49 11.62
N THR A 153 -28.32 8.74 10.60
CA THR A 153 -29.73 8.40 10.37
C THR A 153 -30.22 7.30 11.33
N GLY A 154 -29.43 6.23 11.47
CA GLY A 154 -29.80 5.06 12.25
C GLY A 154 -29.61 5.24 13.75
N LEU A 155 -28.46 5.76 14.18
CA LEU A 155 -28.08 5.81 15.60
C LEU A 155 -28.33 7.16 16.27
N VAL A 156 -28.30 8.26 15.52
CA VAL A 156 -28.57 9.59 16.09
C VAL A 156 -30.04 9.95 15.91
N ALA A 157 -30.52 10.10 14.67
CA ALA A 157 -31.87 10.60 14.39
C ALA A 157 -32.98 9.66 14.87
N GLY A 158 -32.85 8.35 14.65
CA GLY A 158 -33.84 7.35 15.09
C GLY A 158 -34.05 7.36 16.62
N PRO A 159 -33.00 7.17 17.43
CA PRO A 159 -33.10 7.27 18.88
C PRO A 159 -33.52 8.65 19.38
N LEU A 160 -33.14 9.75 18.72
CA LEU A 160 -33.63 11.09 19.06
C LEU A 160 -35.16 11.19 18.96
N LEU A 161 -35.73 10.70 17.87
CA LEU A 161 -37.19 10.68 17.69
C LEU A 161 -37.87 9.83 18.76
N LEU A 162 -37.34 8.64 19.04
CA LEU A 162 -37.85 7.77 20.12
C LEU A 162 -37.73 8.45 21.49
N MET A 163 -36.62 9.14 21.77
CA MET A 163 -36.42 9.87 23.02
C MET A 163 -37.47 10.95 23.21
N ILE A 164 -37.82 11.71 22.15
CA ILE A 164 -38.85 12.75 22.23
C ILE A 164 -40.21 12.14 22.59
N VAL A 165 -40.65 11.11 21.86
CA VAL A 165 -41.95 10.46 22.08
C VAL A 165 -42.02 9.81 23.47
N LEU A 166 -40.99 9.06 23.85
CA LEU A 166 -40.94 8.37 25.15
C LEU A 166 -40.82 9.33 26.32
N SER A 167 -40.13 10.46 26.15
CA SER A 167 -40.07 11.51 27.19
C SER A 167 -41.47 12.05 27.47
N ILE A 168 -42.25 12.38 26.43
CA ILE A 168 -43.64 12.83 26.59
C ILE A 168 -44.47 11.74 27.28
N MET A 169 -44.37 10.48 26.86
CA MET A 169 -45.11 9.39 27.51
C MET A 169 -44.70 9.16 28.97
N CYS A 170 -43.42 9.30 29.33
CA CYS A 170 -42.97 9.25 30.72
C CYS A 170 -43.62 10.37 31.56
N PHE A 171 -43.71 11.59 31.02
CA PHE A 171 -44.38 12.70 31.70
C PHE A 171 -45.88 12.45 31.92
N LEU A 172 -46.56 11.81 30.96
CA LEU A 172 -47.97 11.43 31.08
C LEU A 172 -48.19 10.15 31.91
N GLY A 173 -47.13 9.49 32.40
CA GLY A 173 -47.19 8.22 33.13
C GLY A 173 -47.47 6.98 32.26
N GLY A 174 -47.42 7.12 30.93
CA GLY A 174 -47.70 6.06 29.97
C GLY A 174 -46.51 5.17 29.58
N ALA A 175 -45.29 5.54 29.99
CA ALA A 175 -44.09 4.73 29.77
C ALA A 175 -43.18 4.75 31.01
N PRO A 176 -42.52 3.63 31.34
CA PRO A 176 -41.57 3.58 32.44
C PRO A 176 -40.25 4.28 32.06
N LEU A 177 -39.70 5.06 32.99
CA LEU A 177 -38.42 5.79 32.83
C LEU A 177 -37.25 4.87 32.48
N SER A 178 -37.32 3.59 32.85
CA SER A 178 -36.30 2.58 32.56
C SER A 178 -36.08 2.34 31.06
N ILE A 179 -37.12 2.46 30.22
CA ILE A 179 -36.98 2.29 28.76
C ILE A 179 -36.20 3.46 28.16
N LEU A 180 -36.52 4.69 28.56
CA LEU A 180 -35.78 5.87 28.13
C LEU A 180 -34.32 5.81 28.58
N ALA A 181 -34.07 5.43 29.83
CA ALA A 181 -32.72 5.25 30.36
C ALA A 181 -31.92 4.18 29.61
N ALA A 182 -32.55 3.06 29.24
CA ALA A 182 -31.89 2.01 28.45
C ALA A 182 -31.48 2.51 27.05
N ILE A 183 -32.33 3.29 26.37
CA ILE A 183 -31.98 3.84 25.05
C ILE A 183 -30.75 4.76 25.15
N THR A 184 -30.77 5.70 26.11
CA THR A 184 -29.71 6.71 26.25
C THR A 184 -28.40 6.13 26.79
N TYR A 185 -28.45 5.31 27.84
CA TYR A 185 -27.25 4.82 28.53
C TYR A 185 -26.75 3.46 28.04
N LEU A 186 -27.56 2.71 27.28
CA LEU A 186 -27.17 1.40 26.75
C LEU A 186 -27.10 1.41 25.23
N ILE A 187 -28.21 1.70 24.54
CA ILE A 187 -28.31 1.50 23.09
C ILE A 187 -27.39 2.45 22.31
N ILE A 188 -27.42 3.74 22.61
CA ILE A 188 -26.55 4.73 21.94
C ILE A 188 -25.07 4.40 22.15
N PRO A 189 -24.56 4.25 23.38
CA PRO A 189 -23.13 3.96 23.57
C PRO A 189 -22.70 2.61 22.99
N LEU A 190 -23.51 1.55 23.06
CA LEU A 190 -23.20 0.27 22.42
C LEU A 190 -23.17 0.38 20.90
N GLY A 191 -24.15 1.07 20.30
CA GLY A 191 -24.17 1.27 18.85
C GLY A 191 -23.00 2.11 18.35
N SER A 192 -22.61 3.15 19.09
CA SER A 192 -21.45 3.98 18.78
C SER A 192 -20.16 3.18 18.88
N ALA A 193 -20.00 2.36 19.93
CA ALA A 193 -18.86 1.46 20.08
C ALA A 193 -18.78 0.44 18.93
N GLY A 194 -19.93 -0.12 18.51
CA GLY A 194 -19.99 -1.04 17.37
C GLY A 194 -19.51 -0.41 16.05
N ILE A 195 -19.89 0.84 15.79
CA ILE A 195 -19.45 1.56 14.58
C ILE A 195 -17.95 1.89 14.63
N ILE A 196 -17.41 2.26 15.80
CA ILE A 196 -15.97 2.51 15.95
C ILE A 196 -15.17 1.24 15.61
N ILE A 197 -15.60 0.08 16.10
CA ILE A 197 -14.94 -1.21 15.79
C ILE A 197 -15.03 -1.52 14.30
N PHE A 198 -16.20 -1.30 13.69
CA PHE A 198 -16.39 -1.53 12.26
C PHE A 198 -15.48 -0.66 11.39
N ILE A 199 -15.36 0.63 11.71
CA ILE A 199 -14.41 1.53 11.02
C ILE A 199 -12.97 1.05 11.21
N GLY A 200 -12.61 0.56 12.41
CA GLY A 200 -11.30 -0.04 12.67
C GLY A 200 -10.98 -1.21 11.75
N THR A 201 -11.96 -2.08 11.46
CA THR A 201 -11.76 -3.22 10.54
C THR A 201 -11.70 -2.83 9.06
N LEU A 202 -12.24 -1.68 8.66
CA LEU A 202 -12.14 -1.17 7.29
C LEU A 202 -10.76 -0.56 6.98
N TRP A 203 -9.96 -0.28 8.00
CA TRP A 203 -8.65 0.35 7.88
C TRP A 203 -7.49 -0.66 7.72
N GLU A 204 -7.68 -1.92 8.12
CA GLU A 204 -6.72 -3.02 7.93
C GLU A 204 -6.78 -3.62 6.50
#